data_AF-A0A2V9UM00-F1
#
_entry.id   AF-A0A2V9UM00-F1
#
_cell.length_a   1.000
_cell.length_b   1.000
_cell.length_c   1.000
_cell.angle_alpha   90.00
_cell.angle_beta   90.00
_cell.angle_gamma   90.00
#
_symmetry.space_group_name_H-M   'P 1'
#
loop_
_entity.id
_entity.type
_entity.pdbx_description
1 polymer ?
#
loop_
_entity_poly.entity_id
_entity_poly.type
_entity_poly.pdbx_seq_one_letter_code
_entity_poly.pdbx_strand_id
1 'polypeptide(L)'
;MPEGWERLITEMIRHMIRQFLAHPAEFLTFRRLSRLVASDPDVLHGIAEQRPDLFLITTNDRFVKLFPEAAERIASAGIENAITEPRTVPSGRDRRRDYPGCVHFSSDEEILADLQSASFGPESLTRGCCWRAICQVRALSPQAVDEETWREVCRIRGYLHGRQNPRGF
;
A
#
# COMPACT_ATOMS: atom_id res chain seq x y z
N MET A 1 -11.86 -4.66 8.04
CA MET A 1 -10.38 -4.59 8.02
C MET A 1 -9.93 -3.89 9.31
N PRO A 2 -8.63 -3.70 9.64
CA PRO A 2 -8.26 -2.84 10.76
C PRO A 2 -8.80 -1.43 10.50
N GLU A 3 -9.45 -0.79 11.47
CA GLU A 3 -10.18 0.49 11.28
C GLU A 3 -9.27 1.61 10.74
N GLY A 4 -7.99 1.60 11.09
CA GLY A 4 -7.01 2.56 10.57
C GLY A 4 -6.75 2.43 9.07
N TRP A 5 -6.94 1.25 8.49
CA TRP A 5 -6.65 0.96 7.09
C TRP A 5 -7.77 1.48 6.17
N GLU A 6 -9.03 1.29 6.57
CA GLU A 6 -10.20 1.82 5.86
C GLU A 6 -10.19 3.35 5.87
N ARG A 7 -9.77 3.96 6.99
CA ARG A 7 -9.56 5.42 7.08
C ARG A 7 -8.50 5.91 6.09
N LEU A 8 -7.36 5.23 6.01
CA LEU A 8 -6.29 5.59 5.07
C LEU A 8 -6.72 5.46 3.61
N ILE A 9 -7.42 4.37 3.25
CA ILE A 9 -8.00 4.21 1.91
C ILE A 9 -8.98 5.34 1.61
N THR A 10 -9.87 5.65 2.55
CA THR A 10 -10.89 6.70 2.38
C THR A 10 -10.23 8.04 2.09
N GLU A 11 -9.23 8.44 2.88
CA GLU A 11 -8.50 9.69 2.66
C GLU A 11 -7.74 9.68 1.33
N MET A 12 -7.11 8.55 0.99
CA MET A 12 -6.44 8.39 -0.30
C MET A 12 -7.41 8.60 -1.47
N ILE A 13 -8.58 7.94 -1.44
CA ILE A 13 -9.63 8.07 -2.45
C ILE A 13 -10.15 9.52 -2.52
N ARG A 14 -10.42 10.17 -1.38
CA ARG A 14 -10.89 11.57 -1.34
C ARG A 14 -9.91 12.50 -2.06
N HIS A 15 -8.62 12.38 -1.77
CA HIS A 15 -7.60 13.21 -2.40
C HIS A 15 -7.45 12.90 -3.89
N MET A 16 -7.49 11.63 -4.27
CA MET A 16 -7.40 11.22 -5.67
C MET A 16 -8.60 11.67 -6.50
N ILE A 17 -9.82 11.65 -5.96
CA ILE A 17 -11.01 12.16 -6.65
C ILE A 17 -10.92 13.67 -6.86
N ARG A 18 -10.53 14.43 -5.83
CA ARG A 18 -10.36 15.89 -5.96
C ARG A 18 -9.33 16.22 -7.06
N GLN A 19 -8.22 15.49 -7.09
CA GLN A 19 -7.20 15.65 -8.13
C GLN A 19 -7.70 15.21 -9.50
N PHE A 20 -8.44 14.11 -9.59
CA PHE A 20 -9.03 13.65 -10.85
C PHE A 20 -10.04 14.66 -11.43
N LEU A 21 -10.90 15.24 -10.60
CA LEU A 21 -11.87 16.27 -11.03
C LEU A 21 -11.18 17.55 -11.49
N ALA A 22 -10.08 17.96 -10.85
CA ALA A 22 -9.31 19.12 -11.26
C ALA A 22 -8.46 18.85 -12.52
N HIS A 23 -7.85 17.67 -12.61
CA HIS A 23 -6.85 17.30 -13.61
C HIS A 23 -6.98 15.80 -14.01
N PRO A 24 -7.97 15.41 -14.83
CA PRO A 24 -8.31 14.01 -15.09
C PRO A 24 -7.22 13.22 -15.84
N ALA A 25 -6.33 13.93 -16.54
CA ALA A 25 -5.20 13.32 -17.26
C ALA A 25 -3.98 13.08 -16.36
N GLU A 26 -3.85 13.77 -15.23
CA GLU A 26 -2.62 13.79 -14.43
C GLU A 26 -2.48 12.54 -13.57
N PHE A 27 -1.25 12.05 -13.45
CA PHE A 27 -0.90 10.95 -12.55
C PHE A 27 -0.36 11.51 -11.24
N LEU A 28 -0.74 10.92 -10.11
CA LEU A 28 -0.16 11.27 -8.82
C LEU A 28 1.02 10.36 -8.53
N THR A 29 2.13 10.92 -8.05
CA THR A 29 3.19 10.09 -7.47
C THR A 29 2.79 9.67 -6.06
N PHE A 30 3.20 8.47 -5.62
CA PHE A 30 3.00 8.06 -4.23
C PHE A 30 3.65 9.03 -3.24
N ARG A 31 4.75 9.67 -3.62
CA ARG A 31 5.39 10.75 -2.83
C ARG A 31 4.57 12.03 -2.73
N ARG A 32 3.77 12.36 -3.73
CA ARG A 32 2.84 13.51 -3.66
C ARG A 32 1.61 13.15 -2.84
N LEU A 33 1.09 11.94 -3.04
CA LEU A 33 -0.07 11.43 -2.30
C LEU A 33 0.23 11.23 -0.81
N SER A 34 1.43 10.76 -0.47
CA SER A 34 1.92 10.60 0.91
C SER A 34 1.87 11.91 1.70
N ARG A 35 2.26 13.03 1.05
CA ARG A 35 2.19 14.36 1.65
C ARG A 35 0.77 14.85 1.87
N LEU A 36 -0.16 14.45 1.01
CA LEU A 36 -1.57 14.83 1.12
C LEU A 36 -2.30 14.04 2.21
N VAL A 37 -1.98 12.75 2.33
CA VAL A 37 -2.64 11.81 3.26
C VAL A 37 -1.88 11.68 4.59
N ALA A 38 -0.72 12.34 4.72
CA ALA A 38 0.20 12.21 5.86
C ALA A 38 0.55 10.74 6.18
N SER A 39 0.81 9.94 5.14
CA SER A 39 1.12 8.50 5.24
C SER A 39 2.41 8.17 4.49
N ASP A 40 2.96 6.97 4.69
CA ASP A 40 4.17 6.53 4.00
C ASP A 40 3.87 6.16 2.53
N PRO A 41 4.69 6.58 1.54
CA PRO A 41 4.48 6.25 0.13
C PRO A 41 4.34 4.75 -0.16
N ASP A 42 5.10 3.91 0.55
CA ASP A 42 5.10 2.46 0.35
C ASP A 42 3.84 1.81 0.93
N VAL A 43 3.30 2.37 2.03
CA VAL A 43 2.00 1.95 2.58
C VAL A 43 0.89 2.27 1.58
N LEU A 44 0.90 3.47 0.99
CA LEU A 44 -0.06 3.86 -0.05
C LEU A 44 0.08 3.00 -1.31
N HIS A 45 1.31 2.63 -1.67
CA HIS A 45 1.57 1.67 -2.74
C HIS A 45 0.92 0.32 -2.44
N GLY A 46 1.18 -0.26 -1.27
CA GLY A 46 0.58 -1.53 -0.85
C GLY A 46 -0.95 -1.49 -0.81
N ILE A 47 -1.55 -0.35 -0.41
CA ILE A 47 -3.00 -0.14 -0.48
C ILE A 47 -3.49 -0.16 -1.94
N ALA A 48 -2.83 0.59 -2.82
CA ALA A 48 -3.22 0.68 -4.22
C ALA A 48 -3.09 -0.69 -4.92
N GLU A 49 -2.09 -1.49 -4.56
CA GLU A 49 -1.88 -2.83 -5.11
C GLU A 49 -2.98 -3.82 -4.74
N GLN A 50 -3.56 -3.68 -3.55
CA GLN A 50 -4.66 -4.52 -3.07
C GLN A 50 -6.01 -4.15 -3.68
N ARG A 51 -6.11 -2.95 -4.26
CA ARG A 51 -7.34 -2.44 -4.89
C ARG A 51 -7.12 -2.16 -6.38
N PRO A 52 -6.76 -3.18 -7.17
CA PRO A 52 -6.56 -3.02 -8.62
C PRO A 52 -7.89 -2.74 -9.36
N ASP A 53 -9.02 -2.86 -8.67
CA ASP A 53 -10.34 -2.44 -9.14
C ASP A 53 -10.54 -0.92 -9.09
N LEU A 54 -9.79 -0.22 -8.21
CA LEU A 54 -9.87 1.23 -8.04
C LEU A 54 -8.67 1.95 -8.63
N PHE A 55 -7.48 1.38 -8.50
CA PHE A 55 -6.22 2.06 -8.81
C PHE A 55 -5.47 1.41 -9.96
N LEU A 56 -4.98 2.26 -10.86
CA LEU A 56 -3.98 1.96 -11.85
C LEU A 56 -2.61 2.37 -11.32
N ILE A 57 -1.69 1.41 -11.23
CA ILE A 57 -0.28 1.65 -10.90
C ILE A 57 0.53 1.51 -12.20
N THR A 58 1.37 2.50 -12.51
CA THR A 58 2.22 2.46 -13.71
C THR A 58 3.35 1.43 -13.57
N THR A 59 3.92 0.97 -14.68
CA THR A 59 5.01 -0.03 -14.74
C THR A 59 6.27 0.31 -13.93
N ASN A 60 6.51 1.58 -13.61
CA ASN A 60 7.64 2.00 -12.78
C ASN A 60 7.30 2.10 -11.28
N ASP A 61 6.11 1.66 -10.86
CA ASP A 61 5.63 1.64 -9.46
C ASP A 61 5.65 2.99 -8.73
N ARG A 62 5.80 4.09 -9.49
CA ARG A 62 5.96 5.45 -8.93
C ARG A 62 4.68 6.26 -8.96
N PHE A 63 3.75 5.91 -9.84
CA PHE A 63 2.55 6.67 -10.10
C PHE A 63 1.30 5.83 -9.87
N VAL A 64 0.30 6.49 -9.32
CA VAL A 64 -1.02 5.95 -9.05
C VAL A 64 -2.07 6.85 -9.67
N LYS A 65 -3.09 6.24 -10.26
CA LYS A 65 -4.24 6.92 -10.85
C LYS A 65 -5.52 6.17 -10.49
N LEU A 66 -6.61 6.90 -10.26
CA LEU A 66 -7.91 6.30 -10.07
C LEU A 66 -8.48 5.93 -11.46
N PHE A 67 -9.05 4.74 -11.62
CA PHE A 67 -9.76 4.42 -12.85
C PHE A 67 -10.94 5.38 -13.03
N PRO A 68 -11.18 5.91 -14.25
CA PRO A 68 -12.35 6.76 -14.51
C PRO A 68 -13.67 6.10 -14.08
N GLU A 69 -13.82 4.80 -14.36
CA GLU A 69 -15.01 4.02 -14.01
C GLU A 69 -15.15 3.86 -12.50
N ALA A 70 -14.03 3.79 -11.76
CA ALA A 70 -14.04 3.79 -10.31
C ALA A 70 -14.41 5.18 -9.77
N ALA A 71 -13.89 6.25 -10.37
CA ALA A 71 -14.22 7.63 -10.01
C ALA A 71 -15.72 7.92 -10.14
N GLU A 72 -16.33 7.53 -11.27
CA GLU A 72 -17.76 7.70 -11.55
C GLU A 72 -18.64 6.90 -10.58
N ARG A 73 -18.24 5.66 -10.28
CA ARG A 73 -18.90 4.85 -9.25
C ARG A 73 -18.86 5.50 -7.89
N ILE A 74 -17.68 5.97 -7.47
CA ILE A 74 -17.53 6.62 -6.17
C ILE A 74 -18.34 7.92 -6.11
N ALA A 75 -18.39 8.67 -7.21
CA ALA A 75 -19.21 9.87 -7.31
C ALA A 75 -20.72 9.56 -7.21
N SER A 76 -21.15 8.42 -7.73
CA SER A 76 -22.58 8.03 -7.76
C SER A 76 -23.05 7.30 -6.51
N ALA A 77 -22.23 6.39 -5.97
CA ALA A 77 -22.59 5.50 -4.87
C ALA A 77 -21.97 5.91 -3.52
N GLY A 78 -21.03 6.85 -3.51
CA GLY A 78 -20.27 7.23 -2.32
C GLY A 78 -19.03 6.38 -2.08
N ILE A 79 -18.07 6.93 -1.32
CA ILE A 79 -16.76 6.31 -1.03
C ILE A 79 -16.91 5.02 -0.23
N GLU A 80 -17.83 5.01 0.75
CA GLU A 80 -18.06 3.88 1.66
C GLU A 80 -18.45 2.62 0.88
N ASN A 81 -19.40 2.73 -0.04
CA ASN A 81 -19.82 1.63 -0.90
C ASN A 81 -18.71 1.13 -1.82
N ALA A 82 -17.87 2.03 -2.32
CA ALA A 82 -16.72 1.63 -3.13
C ALA A 82 -15.64 0.89 -2.33
N ILE A 83 -15.53 1.13 -1.02
CA ILE A 83 -14.59 0.42 -0.15
C ILE A 83 -15.13 -0.97 0.21
N THR A 84 -16.43 -1.07 0.49
CA THR A 84 -17.09 -2.28 1.00
C THR A 84 -17.40 -3.32 -0.06
N GLU A 85 -17.57 -2.96 -1.33
CA GLU A 85 -17.81 -3.93 -2.41
C GLU A 85 -16.50 -4.43 -3.02
N PRO A 86 -15.98 -5.62 -2.65
CA PRO A 86 -14.95 -6.29 -3.42
C PRO A 86 -15.58 -6.73 -4.73
N ARG A 87 -15.32 -6.00 -5.82
CA ARG A 87 -15.63 -6.54 -7.14
C ARG A 87 -14.72 -7.73 -7.39
N THR A 88 -15.30 -8.88 -7.73
CA THR A 88 -14.61 -9.96 -8.42
C THR A 88 -14.08 -9.38 -9.72
N VAL A 89 -12.81 -8.93 -9.70
CA VAL A 89 -12.09 -8.63 -10.93
C VAL A 89 -12.21 -9.89 -11.78
N PRO A 90 -12.68 -9.83 -13.04
CA PRO A 90 -12.73 -11.01 -13.87
C PRO A 90 -11.35 -11.67 -13.83
N SER A 91 -11.32 -12.94 -13.43
CA SER A 91 -10.17 -13.82 -13.24
C SER A 91 -9.23 -13.93 -14.46
N GLY A 92 -9.41 -13.12 -15.51
CA GLY A 92 -8.57 -13.05 -16.70
C GLY A 92 -7.21 -12.38 -16.49
N ARG A 93 -6.92 -11.90 -15.27
CA ARG A 93 -5.56 -11.63 -14.84
C ARG A 93 -5.35 -12.35 -13.52
N ASP A 94 -5.15 -13.66 -13.63
CA ASP A 94 -4.33 -14.45 -12.73
C ASP A 94 -2.91 -13.84 -12.72
N ARG A 95 -2.81 -12.64 -12.16
CA ARG A 95 -1.56 -12.03 -11.75
C ARG A 95 -1.34 -12.52 -10.31
N ARG A 96 -1.17 -13.84 -10.15
CA ARG A 96 0.08 -14.31 -9.55
C ARG A 96 1.21 -13.83 -10.48
N ARG A 97 1.39 -12.53 -10.74
CA ARG A 97 2.45 -11.74 -10.11
C ARG A 97 3.66 -12.65 -9.91
N ASP A 98 4.27 -13.04 -11.03
CA ASP A 98 5.69 -13.32 -11.21
C ASP A 98 6.53 -12.09 -10.78
N TYR A 99 6.27 -11.55 -9.59
CA TYR A 99 7.22 -10.67 -8.96
C TYR A 99 8.26 -11.62 -8.38
N PRO A 100 9.54 -11.48 -8.75
CA PRO A 100 10.57 -12.29 -8.15
C PRO A 100 10.47 -12.09 -6.64
N GLY A 101 10.11 -13.15 -5.94
CA GLY A 101 10.01 -13.16 -4.48
C GLY A 101 11.29 -12.57 -3.90
N CYS A 102 11.18 -11.92 -2.75
CA CYS A 102 12.35 -11.40 -2.10
C CYS A 102 13.29 -12.59 -1.78
N VAL A 103 14.46 -12.64 -2.42
CA VAL A 103 15.45 -13.72 -2.22
C VAL A 103 16.06 -13.74 -0.81
N HIS A 104 15.72 -12.78 0.04
CA HIS A 104 16.19 -12.69 1.43
C HIS A 104 15.24 -13.38 2.41
N PHE A 105 14.05 -13.75 1.97
CA PHE A 105 13.11 -14.55 2.76
C PHE A 105 12.95 -15.89 2.08
N SER A 106 12.94 -16.95 2.88
CA SER A 106 12.78 -18.33 2.42
C SER A 106 11.32 -18.62 2.13
N SER A 107 10.39 -17.99 2.85
CA SER A 107 8.95 -18.12 2.63
C SER A 107 8.13 -16.98 3.25
N ASP A 108 6.83 -16.92 2.91
CA ASP A 108 5.89 -15.98 3.50
C ASP A 108 5.62 -16.29 4.98
N GLU A 109 5.72 -17.55 5.40
CA GLU A 109 5.59 -17.96 6.81
C GLU A 109 6.74 -17.44 7.66
N GLU A 110 7.97 -17.40 7.12
CA GLU A 110 9.12 -16.77 7.79
C GLU A 110 8.85 -15.28 8.03
N ILE A 111 8.40 -14.57 6.99
CA ILE A 111 8.03 -13.16 7.08
C ILE A 111 6.94 -12.98 8.14
N LEU A 112 5.91 -13.83 8.15
CA LEU A 112 4.81 -13.70 9.09
C LEU A 112 5.27 -13.95 10.53
N ALA A 113 6.13 -14.94 10.76
CA ALA A 113 6.70 -15.20 12.08
C ALA A 113 7.51 -14.00 12.58
N ASP A 114 8.41 -13.46 11.75
CA ASP A 114 9.20 -12.27 12.09
C ASP A 114 8.33 -11.04 12.30
N LEU A 115 7.23 -10.93 11.56
CA LEU A 115 6.28 -9.85 11.67
C LEU A 115 5.51 -9.90 12.99
N GLN A 116 5.17 -11.09 13.49
CA GLN A 116 4.50 -11.29 14.77
C GLN A 116 5.41 -10.99 15.97
N SER A 117 6.71 -11.25 15.86
CA SER A 117 7.70 -10.93 16.90
C SER A 117 8.39 -9.59 16.73
N ALA A 118 8.08 -8.82 15.68
CA ALA A 118 8.80 -7.61 15.28
C ALA A 118 10.33 -7.80 15.22
N SER A 119 10.80 -8.98 14.79
CA SER A 119 12.22 -9.40 14.88
C SER A 119 13.04 -9.15 13.61
N PHE A 120 12.53 -8.37 12.67
CA PHE A 120 13.24 -8.11 11.41
C PHE A 120 14.62 -7.48 11.62
N GLY A 121 15.60 -8.00 10.89
CA GLY A 121 16.90 -7.36 10.76
C GLY A 121 16.80 -5.96 10.11
N PRO A 122 17.73 -5.03 10.42
CA PRO A 122 17.71 -3.68 9.84
C PRO A 122 17.74 -3.66 8.30
N GLU A 123 18.44 -4.62 7.69
CA GLU A 123 18.51 -4.73 6.23
C GLU A 123 17.17 -5.11 5.61
N SER A 124 16.41 -6.02 6.25
CA SER A 124 15.08 -6.44 5.80
C SER A 124 14.07 -5.30 5.84
N LEU A 125 14.21 -4.35 6.77
CA LEU A 125 13.32 -3.19 6.87
C LEU A 125 13.70 -2.03 5.93
N THR A 126 14.94 -1.98 5.47
CA THR A 126 15.44 -0.86 4.65
C THR A 126 15.53 -1.18 3.16
N ARG A 127 15.68 -2.47 2.81
CA ARG A 127 15.67 -2.94 1.41
C ARG A 127 14.24 -2.92 0.87
N GLY A 128 14.05 -2.25 -0.27
CA GLY A 128 12.72 -2.11 -0.89
C GLY A 128 12.08 -3.46 -1.28
N CYS A 129 12.86 -4.45 -1.73
CA CYS A 129 12.32 -5.78 -2.05
C CYS A 129 11.82 -6.52 -0.80
N CYS A 130 12.57 -6.47 0.31
CA CYS A 130 12.17 -7.07 1.57
C CYS A 130 10.93 -6.37 2.16
N TRP A 131 10.95 -5.03 2.21
CA TRP A 131 9.84 -4.26 2.75
C TRP A 131 8.53 -4.52 1.99
N ARG A 132 8.60 -4.60 0.65
CA ARG A 132 7.43 -4.94 -0.17
C ARG A 132 6.87 -6.31 0.16
N ALA A 133 7.73 -7.31 0.33
CA ALA A 133 7.32 -8.66 0.73
C ALA A 133 6.64 -8.66 2.11
N ILE A 134 7.21 -7.93 3.08
CA ILE A 134 6.62 -7.73 4.42
C ILE A 134 5.22 -7.12 4.31
N CYS A 135 5.08 -6.02 3.56
CA CYS A 135 3.78 -5.37 3.35
C CYS A 135 2.77 -6.31 2.68
N GLN A 136 3.20 -7.13 1.74
CA GLN A 136 2.35 -8.10 1.05
C GLN A 136 1.85 -9.19 2.00
N VAL A 137 2.73 -9.79 2.80
CA VAL A 137 2.33 -10.79 3.81
C VAL A 137 1.38 -10.18 4.84
N ARG A 138 1.65 -8.95 5.29
CA ARG A 138 0.75 -8.22 6.20
C ARG A 138 -0.63 -7.96 5.60
N ALA A 139 -0.69 -7.70 4.31
CA ALA A 139 -1.92 -7.47 3.57
C ALA A 139 -2.76 -8.75 3.43
N LEU A 140 -2.11 -9.86 3.13
CA LEU A 140 -2.76 -11.16 2.96
C LEU A 140 -3.24 -11.75 4.29
N SER A 141 -2.57 -11.41 5.39
CA SER A 141 -2.88 -11.92 6.74
C SER A 141 -3.14 -10.81 7.75
N PRO A 142 -4.20 -9.99 7.57
CA PRO A 142 -4.37 -8.77 8.35
C PRO A 142 -4.76 -8.98 9.81
N GLN A 143 -5.30 -10.16 10.14
CA GLN A 143 -5.66 -10.58 11.50
C GLN A 143 -4.51 -11.26 12.24
N ALA A 144 -3.47 -11.72 11.52
CA ALA A 144 -2.37 -12.46 12.11
C ALA A 144 -1.35 -11.56 12.82
N VAL A 145 -1.43 -10.25 12.62
CA VAL A 145 -0.50 -9.25 13.14
C VAL A 145 -1.31 -8.10 13.71
N ASP A 146 -1.21 -7.89 15.00
CA ASP A 146 -1.90 -6.80 15.69
C ASP A 146 -1.36 -5.42 15.24
N GLU A 147 -2.14 -4.38 15.50
CA GLU A 147 -1.80 -3.03 15.05
C GLU A 147 -0.59 -2.44 15.77
N GLU A 148 -0.35 -2.81 17.02
CA GLU A 148 0.76 -2.27 17.82
C GLU A 148 2.09 -2.80 17.30
N THR A 149 2.17 -4.11 17.06
CA THR A 149 3.32 -4.77 16.43
C THR A 149 3.59 -4.19 15.05
N TRP A 150 2.55 -3.97 14.22
CA TRP A 150 2.73 -3.34 12.91
C TRP A 150 3.26 -1.91 12.99
N ARG A 151 2.74 -1.11 13.92
CA ARG A 151 3.23 0.26 14.18
C ARG A 151 4.68 0.23 14.63
N GLU A 152 5.07 -0.72 15.46
CA GLU A 152 6.45 -0.86 15.92
C GLU A 152 7.41 -1.14 14.76
N VAL A 153 7.08 -2.11 13.91
CA VAL A 153 7.88 -2.42 12.71
C VAL A 153 8.03 -1.20 11.80
N CYS A 154 6.95 -0.46 11.56
CA CYS A 154 6.99 0.78 10.78
C CYS A 154 7.84 1.87 11.46
N ARG A 155 7.77 1.99 12.79
CA ARG A 155 8.57 2.95 13.57
C ARG A 155 10.06 2.64 13.47
N ILE A 156 10.45 1.37 13.63
CA ILE A 156 11.84 0.91 13.49
C ILE A 156 12.34 1.23 12.08
N ARG A 157 11.56 0.90 11.05
CA ARG A 157 11.90 1.24 9.66
C ARG A 157 12.12 2.74 9.46
N GLY A 158 11.19 3.57 9.94
CA GLY A 158 11.30 5.03 9.84
C GLY A 158 12.57 5.56 10.51
N TYR A 159 12.91 5.04 11.69
CA TYR A 159 14.15 5.35 12.39
C TYR A 159 15.39 4.94 11.57
N LEU A 160 15.41 3.74 11.01
CA LEU A 160 16.52 3.24 10.20
C LEU A 160 16.73 4.08 8.92
N HIS A 161 15.66 4.43 8.21
CA HIS A 161 15.75 5.32 7.04
C HIS A 161 16.24 6.72 7.42
N GLY A 162 15.80 7.26 8.55
CA GLY A 162 16.28 8.54 9.07
C GLY A 162 17.79 8.55 9.35
N ARG A 163 18.35 7.43 9.81
CA ARG A 163 19.81 7.28 10.02
C ARG A 163 20.59 7.09 8.73
N GLN A 164 20.02 6.42 7.73
CA GLN A 164 20.67 6.22 6.44
C GLN A 164 20.74 7.52 5.63
N ASN A 165 19.81 8.44 5.84
CA ASN A 165 19.78 9.72 5.14
C ASN A 165 19.61 10.91 6.09
N PRO A 166 20.64 11.21 6.92
CA PRO A 166 20.55 12.20 8.00
C PRO A 166 20.36 13.66 7.50
N ARG A 167 20.44 13.88 6.18
CA ARG A 167 20.30 15.19 5.55
C ARG A 167 18.95 15.45 4.89
N GLY A 168 18.00 14.50 4.94
CA GLY A 168 16.60 14.68 4.56
C GLY A 168 16.31 15.57 3.34
N PHE A 169 16.34 15.01 2.12
CA PHE A 169 15.75 15.64 0.93
C PHE A 169 15.14 14.62 -0.02
#